data_AF-A0A7W0QTQ4-F1
#
_entry.id   AF-A0A7W0QTQ4-F1
#
_cell.length_a   1.000
_cell.length_b   1.000
_cell.length_c   1.000
_cell.angle_alpha   90.00
_cell.angle_beta   90.00
_cell.angle_gamma   90.00
#
_symmetry.space_group_name_H-M   'P 1'
#
loop_
_entity.id
_entity.type
_entity.pdbx_description
1 polymer ?
#
loop_
_entity_poly.entity_id
_entity_poly.type
_entity_poly.pdbx_seq_one_letter_code
_entity_poly.pdbx_strand_id
1 'polypeptide(L)' 'MKTTIELPDSLARRAKELARAQGVTLREVIEAGLRAELDRRSAPAPPVDFRFRTVGGSGLREGIELTDLREHAYDPAR' A
#
# COMPACT_ATOMS: atom_id res chain seq x y z
N MET A 1 13.42 15.92 -19.03
CA MET A 1 12.51 16.50 -20.06
C MET A 1 11.98 17.85 -19.60
N LYS A 2 11.57 18.73 -20.53
CA LYS A 2 10.85 19.97 -20.22
C LYS A 2 9.36 19.68 -20.33
N THR A 3 8.61 20.01 -19.29
CA THR A 3 7.16 19.81 -19.21
C THR A 3 6.52 21.12 -18.76
N THR A 4 5.39 21.47 -19.36
CA THR A 4 4.54 22.58 -18.92
C THR A 4 3.32 21.96 -18.23
N ILE A 5 3.06 22.35 -17.00
CA ILE A 5 1.91 21.89 -16.20
C ILE A 5 1.21 23.10 -15.62
N GLU A 6 -0.12 23.03 -15.52
CA GLU A 6 -0.92 24.03 -14.81
C GLU A 6 -0.88 23.74 -13.30
N LEU A 7 -0.62 24.78 -12.51
CA LEU A 7 -0.56 24.70 -11.05
C LEU A 7 -1.47 25.78 -10.48
N PRO A 8 -2.32 25.48 -9.47
CA PRO A 8 -3.06 26.50 -8.75
C PRO A 8 -2.11 27.58 -8.19
N ASP A 9 -2.48 28.85 -8.33
CA ASP A 9 -1.64 29.98 -7.91
C ASP A 9 -1.22 29.91 -6.44
N SER A 10 -2.13 29.45 -5.58
CA SER A 10 -1.88 29.25 -4.14
C SER A 10 -0.77 28.22 -3.89
N LEU A 11 -0.76 27.12 -4.65
CA LEU A 11 0.27 26.09 -4.56
C LEU A 11 1.60 26.57 -5.12
N ALA A 12 1.58 27.27 -6.27
CA ALA A 12 2.77 27.84 -6.87
C ALA A 12 3.44 28.88 -5.95
N ARG A 13 2.65 29.73 -5.28
CA ARG A 13 3.12 30.67 -4.25
C ARG A 13 3.81 29.94 -3.11
N ARG A 14 3.15 28.94 -2.52
CA ARG A 14 3.68 28.19 -1.37
C ARG A 14 4.98 27.45 -1.72
N ALA A 15 5.06 26.86 -2.91
CA ALA A 15 6.28 26.18 -3.37
C ALA A 15 7.45 27.16 -3.57
N LYS A 16 7.19 28.38 -4.10
CA LYS A 16 8.20 29.43 -4.22
C LYS A 16 8.68 29.95 -2.86
N GLU A 17 7.77 30.14 -1.91
CA GLU A 17 8.10 30.54 -0.54
C GLU A 17 9.00 29.50 0.14
N LEU A 18 8.68 28.21 -0.02
CA LEU A 18 9.49 27.10 0.49
C LEU A 18 10.89 27.08 -0.15
N ALA A 19 10.96 27.18 -1.48
CA ALA A 19 12.22 27.21 -2.22
C ALA A 19 13.14 28.34 -1.71
N ARG A 20 12.58 29.54 -1.54
CA ARG A 20 13.30 30.70 -0.99
C ARG A 20 13.78 30.45 0.44
N ALA A 21 12.93 29.90 1.30
CA ALA A 21 13.28 29.63 2.70
C ALA A 21 14.40 28.59 2.84
N GLN A 22 14.47 27.62 1.93
CA GLN A 22 15.46 26.54 1.95
C GLN A 22 16.70 26.83 1.09
N GLY A 23 16.75 27.95 0.36
CA GLY A 23 17.85 28.27 -0.53
C GLY A 23 17.97 27.34 -1.74
N VAL A 24 16.86 26.73 -2.17
CA VAL A 24 16.78 25.81 -3.31
C VAL A 24 15.94 26.41 -4.43
N THR A 25 15.95 25.77 -5.59
CA THR A 25 15.13 26.15 -6.74
C THR A 25 13.71 25.60 -6.63
N LEU A 26 12.75 26.27 -7.27
CA LEU A 26 11.38 25.76 -7.40
C LEU A 26 11.34 24.38 -8.09
N ARG A 27 12.27 24.15 -9.03
CA ARG A 27 12.41 22.88 -9.72
C ARG A 27 12.71 21.74 -8.74
N GLU A 28 13.67 21.94 -7.83
CA GLU A 28 14.04 20.93 -6.82
C GLU A 28 12.87 20.61 -5.88
N VAL A 29 12.09 21.62 -5.47
CA VAL A 29 10.87 21.42 -4.68
C VAL A 29 9.85 20.55 -5.44
N ILE A 30 9.62 20.84 -6.72
CA ILE A 30 8.68 20.08 -7.55
C ILE A 30 9.18 18.65 -7.77
N GLU A 31 10.47 18.46 -8.05
CA GLU A 31 11.06 17.13 -8.25
C GLU A 31 11.00 16.29 -6.97
N ALA A 32 11.28 16.88 -5.81
CA ALA A 32 11.18 16.20 -4.52
C ALA A 32 9.73 15.75 -4.23
N GLY A 33 8.76 16.64 -4.45
CA GLY A 33 7.34 16.32 -4.28
C GLY A 33 6.86 15.22 -5.23
N LEU A 34 7.26 15.29 -6.50
CA LEU A 34 6.89 14.28 -7.49
C LEU A 34 7.51 12.91 -7.17
N ARG A 35 8.79 12.87 -6.78
CA ARG A 35 9.45 11.62 -6.37
C ARG A 35 8.76 10.99 -5.17
N ALA A 36 8.47 11.78 -4.14
CA ALA A 36 7.78 11.28 -2.95
C ALA A 36 6.36 10.78 -3.25
N GLU A 37 5.64 11.39 -4.20
CA GLU A 37 4.33 10.90 -4.64
C GLU A 37 4.43 9.58 -5.42
N LEU A 38 5.40 9.46 -6.31
CA LEU A 38 5.65 8.23 -7.05
C LEU A 38 6.02 7.10 -6.11
N ASP A 39 6.96 7.33 -5.17
CA ASP A 39 7.36 6.34 -4.18
C ASP A 39 6.16 5.90 -3.32
N ARG A 40 5.32 6.85 -2.89
CA ARG A 40 4.11 6.55 -2.10
C ARG A 40 3.11 5.68 -2.87
N ARG A 41 2.96 5.90 -4.18
CA ARG A 41 2.01 5.14 -5.03
C ARG A 41 2.58 3.82 -5.52
N SER A 42 3.88 3.74 -5.71
CA SER A 42 4.59 2.54 -6.14
C SER A 42 4.99 1.63 -4.99
N ALA A 43 4.89 2.10 -3.74
CA ALA A 43 5.11 1.28 -2.57
C ALA A 43 4.22 0.03 -2.63
N PRO A 44 4.81 -1.19 -2.63
CA PRO A 44 4.02 -2.40 -2.56
C PRO A 44 3.17 -2.34 -1.28
N ALA A 45 1.96 -2.89 -1.35
CA ALA A 45 1.15 -3.06 -0.16
C ALA A 45 2.00 -3.74 0.91
N PRO A 46 1.98 -3.27 2.18
CA PRO A 46 2.74 -3.90 3.23
C PRO A 46 2.41 -5.40 3.22
N PRO A 47 3.41 -6.28 3.38
CA PRO A 47 3.15 -7.71 3.43
C PRO A 47 2.10 -7.96 4.50
N VAL A 48 1.02 -8.63 4.11
CA VAL A 48 0.00 -9.04 5.06
C VAL A 48 0.69 -10.01 6.02
N ASP A 49 0.75 -9.68 7.32
CA ASP A 49 1.12 -10.65 8.38
C ASP A 49 -0.06 -11.63 8.54
N PHE A 50 -0.28 -12.41 7.48
CA PHE A 50 -1.30 -13.42 7.45
C PHE A 50 -0.76 -14.65 8.17
N ARG A 51 -1.15 -14.79 9.42
CA ARG A 51 -0.94 -16.03 10.18
C ARG A 51 -2.17 -16.89 10.02
N PHE A 52 -2.03 -17.96 9.24
CA PHE A 52 -3.05 -19.00 9.19
C PHE A 52 -3.17 -19.60 10.60
N ARG A 53 -4.25 -19.28 11.33
CA ARG A 53 -4.52 -19.89 12.62
C ARG A 53 -4.96 -21.33 12.36
N THR A 54 -4.02 -22.25 12.47
CA THR A 54 -4.34 -23.67 12.53
C THR A 54 -4.94 -24.00 13.88
N VAL A 55 -5.92 -24.89 13.88
CA VAL A 55 -6.35 -25.59 15.09
C VAL A 55 -5.49 -26.84 15.25
N GLY A 56 -5.25 -27.26 16.49
CA GLY A 56 -4.47 -28.46 16.79
C GLY A 56 -5.19 -29.71 16.30
N GLY A 57 -4.92 -30.10 15.06
CA GLY A 57 -5.47 -31.30 14.43
C GLY A 57 -4.36 -32.04 13.66
N SER A 58 -4.55 -33.33 13.43
CA SER A 58 -3.58 -34.21 12.77
C SER A 58 -3.55 -34.09 11.23
N GLY A 59 -3.94 -32.94 10.67
CA GLY A 59 -3.96 -32.69 9.24
C GLY A 59 -5.18 -33.28 8.51
N LEU A 60 -5.02 -33.55 7.21
CA LEU A 60 -6.07 -34.10 6.35
C LEU A 60 -6.57 -35.45 6.89
N ARG A 61 -7.88 -35.58 7.04
CA ARG A 61 -8.52 -36.84 7.43
C ARG A 61 -8.86 -37.62 6.18
N GLU A 62 -8.43 -38.88 6.14
CA GLU A 62 -8.73 -39.78 5.04
C GLU A 62 -10.23 -40.09 5.00
N GLY A 63 -10.80 -40.19 3.80
CA GLY A 63 -12.22 -40.48 3.58
C GLY A 63 -13.19 -39.30 3.66
N ILE A 64 -12.70 -38.05 3.69
CA ILE A 64 -13.56 -36.86 3.52
C ILE A 64 -13.54 -36.43 2.05
N GLU A 65 -14.70 -36.46 1.42
CA GLU A 65 -14.89 -35.88 0.09
C GLU A 65 -14.93 -34.35 0.17
N LEU A 66 -14.43 -33.68 -0.87
CA LEU A 66 -14.35 -32.22 -0.95
C LEU A 66 -15.72 -31.54 -0.75
N THR A 67 -16.79 -32.20 -1.17
CA THR A 67 -18.18 -31.73 -1.06
C THR A 67 -18.65 -31.63 0.38
N ASP A 68 -18.13 -32.48 1.27
CA ASP A 68 -18.56 -32.60 2.67
C ASP A 68 -17.67 -31.78 3.63
N LEU A 69 -16.60 -31.19 3.08
CA LEU A 69 -15.57 -30.47 3.82
C LEU A 69 -16.14 -29.32 4.66
N ARG A 70 -17.14 -28.59 4.15
CA ARG A 70 -17.73 -27.45 4.86
C ARG A 70 -18.48 -27.90 6.11
N GLU A 71 -19.21 -29.00 6.05
CA GLU A 71 -19.95 -29.52 7.20
C GLU A 71 -18.99 -30.03 8.27
N HIS A 72 -17.92 -30.72 7.85
CA HIS A 72 -16.91 -31.26 8.76
C HIS A 72 -16.01 -30.18 9.38
N ALA A 73 -15.80 -29.05 8.70
CA ALA A 73 -14.95 -27.96 9.19
C ALA A 73 -15.62 -27.10 10.27
N TYR A 74 -16.95 -27.08 10.34
CA TYR A 74 -17.71 -26.19 11.22
C TYR A 74 -18.65 -26.93 12.19
N ASP A 75 -18.59 -28.26 12.27
CA ASP A 75 -19.36 -29.04 13.24
C ASP A 75 -18.88 -28.72 14.68
N PRO A 76 -19.70 -28.04 15.51
CA PRO A 76 -19.29 -27.61 16.84
C PRO A 76 -19.42 -28.72 17.90
N ALA A 77 -19.84 -29.93 17.54
CA ALA A 77 -20.17 -31.00 18.48
C ALA A 77 -18.99 -31.92 18.87
N ARG A 78 -17.73 -31.55 18.60
CA ARG A 78 -16.58 -32.43 18.88
C ARG A 78 -15.31 -31.73 19.32
#